data_AF-A0A4Z0KGK9-F1
#
_entry.id   AF-A0A4Z0KGK9-F1
#
_cell.length_a   1.000
_cell.length_b   1.000
_cell.length_c   1.000
_cell.angle_alpha   90.00
_cell.angle_beta   90.00
_cell.angle_gamma   90.00
#
_symmetry.space_group_name_H-M   'P 1'
#
loop_
_entity.id
_entity.type
_entity.pdbx_description
1 polymer ?
#
loop_
_entity_poly.entity_id
_entity_poly.type
_entity_poly.pdbx_seq_one_letter_code
_entity_poly.pdbx_strand_id
1 'polypeptide(L)' 'MTDPHQPLSPDVIARLLTDTDTDPYLSCDECFARIDEFVEQRLADPSYRDVPMDVHLAGCAVCAEEAETLTELLS' A
#
# COMPACT_ATOMS: atom_id res chain seq x y z
N MET A 1 3.47 6.32 -35.53
CA MET A 1 2.43 7.01 -34.74
C MET A 1 1.33 6.00 -34.54
N THR A 2 1.11 5.55 -33.30
CA THR A 2 0.09 4.53 -32.98
C THR A 2 -1.29 5.17 -33.02
N ASP A 3 -2.25 4.52 -33.66
CA ASP A 3 -3.65 4.96 -33.69
C ASP A 3 -4.29 4.76 -32.29
N PRO A 4 -4.81 5.81 -31.63
CA PRO A 4 -5.41 5.70 -30.31
C PRO A 4 -6.75 4.94 -30.29
N HIS A 5 -7.32 4.60 -31.45
CA HIS A 5 -8.60 3.89 -31.57
C HIS A 5 -8.45 2.39 -31.82
N GLN A 6 -7.24 1.85 -31.77
CA GLN A 6 -7.06 0.42 -31.94
C GLN A 6 -7.66 -0.35 -30.75
N PRO A 7 -8.67 -1.22 -30.97
CA PRO A 7 -9.29 -1.96 -29.89
C PRO A 7 -8.27 -2.91 -29.25
N LEU A 8 -8.26 -2.96 -27.91
CA LEU A 8 -7.44 -3.89 -27.15
C LEU A 8 -7.91 -5.32 -27.43
N SER A 9 -6.97 -6.25 -27.60
CA SER A 9 -7.32 -7.66 -27.74
C SER A 9 -7.85 -8.20 -26.41
N PRO A 10 -8.74 -9.22 -26.47
CA PRO A 10 -9.25 -9.88 -25.26
C PRO A 10 -8.14 -10.36 -24.31
N ASP A 11 -6.99 -10.82 -24.85
CA ASP A 11 -5.84 -11.26 -24.05
C ASP A 11 -5.14 -10.11 -23.31
N VAL A 12 -5.07 -8.91 -23.90
CA VAL A 12 -4.50 -7.73 -23.25
C VAL A 12 -5.42 -7.23 -22.14
N ILE A 13 -6.74 -7.24 -22.40
CA ILE A 13 -7.76 -6.92 -21.40
C ILE A 13 -7.70 -7.93 -20.25
N ALA A 14 -7.64 -9.24 -20.56
CA ALA A 14 -7.50 -10.29 -19.57
C ALA A 14 -6.28 -10.07 -18.70
N ARG A 15 -5.12 -9.70 -19.29
CA ARG A 15 -3.89 -9.45 -18.53
C ARG A 15 -3.98 -8.26 -17.57
N LEU A 16 -4.61 -7.16 -18.01
CA LEU A 16 -4.87 -5.98 -17.17
C LEU A 16 -5.89 -6.26 -16.07
N LEU A 17 -6.80 -7.21 -16.28
CA LEU A 17 -7.81 -7.60 -15.31
C LEU A 17 -7.32 -8.70 -14.35
N THR A 18 -6.37 -9.53 -14.77
CA THR A 18 -5.70 -10.53 -13.91
C THR A 18 -4.69 -9.92 -12.94
N ASP A 19 -4.36 -8.63 -13.08
CA ASP A 19 -3.79 -7.81 -12.00
C ASP A 19 -4.86 -7.54 -10.91
N THR A 20 -5.73 -8.51 -10.62
CA THR A 20 -6.62 -8.52 -9.44
C THR A 20 -5.87 -8.94 -8.18
N ASP A 21 -4.64 -9.45 -8.32
CA ASP A 21 -3.61 -9.40 -7.29
C ASP A 21 -2.97 -8.00 -7.32
N THR A 22 -3.76 -6.97 -7.01
CA THR A 22 -3.20 -5.71 -6.49
C THR A 22 -2.65 -5.99 -5.09
N ASP A 23 -1.76 -6.96 -4.94
CA ASP A 23 -1.04 -7.25 -3.73
C ASP A 23 0.40 -6.75 -3.98
N PRO A 24 0.91 -5.79 -3.21
CA PRO A 24 0.38 -5.33 -1.93
C PRO A 24 -0.20 -3.90 -2.05
N TYR A 25 -1.39 -3.77 -2.64
CA TYR A 25 -2.18 -2.55 -2.56
C TYR A 25 -2.89 -2.50 -1.20
N LEU A 26 -2.61 -1.43 -0.47
CA LEU A 26 -3.32 -1.04 0.73
C LEU A 26 -3.89 0.36 0.48
N SER A 27 -5.19 0.55 0.66
CA SER A 27 -5.80 1.88 0.56
C SER A 27 -5.49 2.74 1.79
N CYS A 28 -5.63 4.07 1.67
CA CYS A 28 -5.42 4.97 2.82
C CYS A 28 -6.40 4.67 3.97
N ASP A 29 -7.64 4.28 3.68
CA ASP A 29 -8.64 3.96 4.71
C ASP A 29 -8.27 2.68 5.47
N GLU A 30 -7.77 1.65 4.76
CA GLU A 30 -7.29 0.41 5.39
C GLU A 30 -5.99 0.64 6.17
N CYS A 31 -5.10 1.49 5.67
CA CYS A 31 -3.94 1.96 6.41
C CYS A 31 -4.38 2.61 7.72
N PHE A 32 -5.27 3.60 7.66
CA PHE A 32 -5.74 4.34 8.84
C PHE A 32 -6.41 3.43 9.87
N ALA A 33 -7.15 2.40 9.45
CA ALA A 33 -7.76 1.44 10.36
C ALA A 33 -6.77 0.54 11.10
N ARG A 34 -5.53 0.41 10.61
CA ARG A 34 -4.52 -0.55 11.11
C ARG A 34 -3.21 0.10 11.55
N ILE A 35 -3.03 1.41 11.36
CA ILE A 35 -1.75 2.10 11.56
C ILE A 35 -1.29 2.08 13.02
N ASP A 36 -2.20 2.21 13.98
CA ASP A 36 -1.89 2.10 15.41
C ASP A 36 -1.30 0.74 15.75
N GLU A 37 -1.99 -0.35 15.36
CA GLU A 37 -1.55 -1.72 15.60
C GLU A 37 -0.21 -2.00 14.89
N PHE A 38 -0.04 -1.48 13.67
CA PHE A 38 1.22 -1.60 12.94
C PHE A 38 2.39 -0.97 13.71
N VAL A 39 2.23 0.26 14.22
CA VAL A 39 3.28 0.97 14.96
C VAL A 39 3.57 0.25 16.29
N GLU A 40 2.55 -0.17 17.02
CA GLU A 40 2.71 -0.94 18.26
C GLU A 40 3.50 -2.23 18.04
N GLN A 41 3.17 -3.01 17.00
CA GLN A 41 3.90 -4.23 16.66
C GLN A 41 5.34 -3.94 16.23
N ARG A 42 5.57 -2.86 15.47
CA ARG A 42 6.90 -2.44 15.03
C ARG A 42 7.80 -2.02 16.19
N LEU A 43 7.23 -1.36 17.21
CA LEU A 43 7.92 -0.95 18.44
C LEU A 43 8.22 -2.15 19.35
N ALA A 44 7.28 -3.08 19.48
CA ALA A 44 7.46 -4.30 20.27
C ALA A 44 8.49 -5.26 19.64
N ASP A 45 8.47 -5.39 18.31
CA ASP A 45 9.39 -6.24 17.54
C ASP A 45 9.94 -5.48 16.32
N PRO A 46 11.21 -5.02 16.37
CA PRO A 46 11.88 -4.38 15.24
C PRO A 46 12.01 -5.27 13.98
N SER A 47 11.81 -6.59 14.11
CA SER A 47 11.81 -7.55 13.01
C SER A 47 10.42 -7.76 12.37
N TYR A 48 9.35 -7.20 12.95
CA TYR A 48 8.02 -7.20 12.37
C TYR A 48 8.01 -6.60 10.95
N ARG A 49 7.22 -7.20 10.05
CA ARG A 49 7.11 -6.83 8.64
C ARG A 49 5.66 -6.93 8.21
N ASP A 50 5.15 -5.86 7.60
CA ASP A 50 3.87 -5.81 6.92
C ASP A 50 4.11 -5.16 5.56
N VAL A 51 4.33 -5.98 4.53
CA VAL A 51 4.75 -5.51 3.20
C VAL A 51 3.75 -4.53 2.58
N PRO A 52 2.43 -4.75 2.64
CA PRO A 52 1.44 -3.74 2.23
C PRO A 52 1.56 -2.40 2.96
N MET A 53 1.73 -2.41 4.28
CA MET A 53 1.90 -1.17 5.03
C MET A 53 3.21 -0.47 4.67
N ASP A 54 4.32 -1.20 4.59
CA ASP A 54 5.64 -0.67 4.23
C ASP A 54 5.61 -0.01 2.84
N VAL A 55 4.97 -0.66 1.86
CA VAL A 55 4.81 -0.11 0.50
C VAL A 55 3.90 1.12 0.49
N HIS A 56 2.80 1.12 1.26
CA HIS A 56 1.90 2.26 1.34
C HIS A 56 2.55 3.48 1.99
N LEU A 57 3.22 3.31 3.13
CA LEU A 57 3.91 4.40 3.83
C LEU A 57 5.06 4.97 3.00
N ALA A 58 5.71 4.17 2.15
CA ALA A 58 6.69 4.66 1.20
C ALA A 58 6.08 5.53 0.06
N GLY A 59 4.79 5.35 -0.24
CA GLY A 59 4.07 6.03 -1.32
C GLY A 59 3.14 7.17 -0.88
N CYS A 60 2.69 7.18 0.37
CA CYS A 60 1.72 8.13 0.92
C CYS A 60 2.35 8.98 2.03
N ALA A 61 2.66 10.25 1.72
CA ALA A 61 3.31 11.15 2.67
C ALA A 61 2.47 11.40 3.94
N VAL A 62 1.14 11.49 3.82
CA VAL A 62 0.25 11.74 4.96
C VAL A 62 0.29 10.56 5.93
N CYS A 63 0.11 9.33 5.43
CA CYS A 63 0.16 8.15 6.29
C CYS A 63 1.56 7.93 6.90
N ALA A 64 2.63 8.29 6.19
CA ALA A 64 3.99 8.25 6.73
C ALA A 64 4.17 9.21 7.92
N GLU A 65 3.68 10.45 7.81
CA GLU A 65 3.72 11.44 8.88
C GLU A 65 2.93 10.98 10.11
N GLU A 66 1.75 10.37 9.91
CA GLU A 66 0.99 9.79 11.01
C GLU A 66 1.73 8.64 11.69
N ALA A 67 2.38 7.74 10.93
CA ALA A 67 3.15 6.64 11.50
C ALA A 67 4.36 7.12 12.31
N GLU A 68 5.04 8.17 11.85
CA GLU A 68 6.14 8.82 12.58
C GLU A 68 5.63 9.45 13.88
N THR A 69 4.55 10.22 13.81
CA THR A 69 3.91 10.86 14.98
C THR A 69 3.49 9.83 16.04
N LEU A 70 2.86 8.72 15.62
CA LEU A 70 2.49 7.63 16.52
C LEU A 70 3.72 6.97 17.15
N THR A 71 4.79 6.80 16.37
CA THR A 71 6.05 6.23 16.87
C THR A 71 6.66 7.13 17.94
N GLU A 72 6.72 8.44 17.73
CA GLU A 72 7.22 9.42 18.70
C GLU A 72 6.37 9.47 19.99
N LEU A 73 5.06 9.29 19.87
CA LEU A 73 4.14 9.28 21.01
C LEU A 73 4.32 8.04 21.91
N LEU A 74 4.65 6.89 21.30
CA LEU A 74 4.69 5.58 21.95
C LEU A 74 6.11 5.15 22.38
N SER A 75 7.17 5.85 21.96
CA SER A 75 8.58 5.57 22.32
C SER A 75 9.01 6.20 23.64
#